data_AF-A0A7X8N5U5-F1
#
_entry.id   AF-A0A7X8N5U5-F1
#
_cell.length_a   1.000
_cell.length_b   1.000
_cell.length_c   1.000
_cell.angle_alpha   90.00
_cell.angle_beta   90.00
_cell.angle_gamma   90.00
#
_symmetry.space_group_name_H-M   'P 1'
#
loop_
_entity.id
_entity.type
_entity.pdbx_description
1 polymer ?
#
loop_
_entity_poly.entity_id
_entity_poly.type
_entity_poly.pdbx_seq_one_letter_code
_entity_poly.pdbx_strand_id
1 'polypeptide(L)'
;MKFKIIFSIAILLLVTSVSYASFPVKRVAAKNNITQLNQTAQGEEMLISPAAVGSQKSQGIALILGIFLGFLAGHRWYLGSPWYWNVLFIVTAGGLGVWWIVDIIRIITGDYKPVNGSYKADFF
;
A
#
# COMPACT_ATOMS: atom_id res chain seq x y z
N MET A 1 -21.77 27.82 6.23
CA MET A 1 -22.38 27.23 5.01
C MET A 1 -21.61 26.05 4.40
N LYS A 2 -20.47 25.59 4.98
CA LYS A 2 -19.54 24.65 4.31
C LYS A 2 -19.78 23.15 4.65
N PHE A 3 -20.25 22.85 5.87
CA PHE A 3 -20.53 21.47 6.29
C PHE A 3 -21.68 20.79 5.55
N LYS A 4 -22.71 21.54 5.12
CA LYS A 4 -23.84 21.01 4.35
C LYS A 4 -23.39 20.46 2.98
N ILE A 5 -22.39 21.09 2.38
CA ILE A 5 -21.84 20.68 1.08
C ILE A 5 -21.05 19.38 1.23
N ILE A 6 -20.24 19.27 2.29
CA ILE A 6 -19.44 18.08 2.58
C ILE A 6 -20.35 16.88 2.93
N PHE A 7 -21.43 17.10 3.67
CA PHE A 7 -22.38 16.03 3.99
C PHE A 7 -23.17 15.57 2.75
N SER A 8 -23.54 16.50 1.87
CA SER A 8 -24.21 16.18 0.60
C SER A 8 -23.34 15.37 -0.35
N ILE A 9 -22.05 15.71 -0.47
CA ILE A 9 -21.13 14.98 -1.35
C ILE A 9 -20.81 13.59 -0.82
N ALA A 10 -20.78 13.42 0.51
CA ALA A 10 -20.62 12.11 1.14
C ALA A 10 -21.83 11.20 0.86
N ILE A 11 -23.05 11.72 0.96
CA ILE A 11 -24.28 10.98 0.64
C ILE A 11 -24.38 10.61 -0.84
N LEU A 12 -23.93 11.48 -1.75
CA LEU A 12 -23.92 11.19 -3.19
C LEU A 12 -23.01 10.01 -3.54
N LEU A 13 -21.85 9.87 -2.87
CA LEU A 13 -20.89 8.79 -3.07
C LEU A 13 -21.38 7.42 -2.56
N LEU A 14 -22.28 7.39 -1.58
CA LEU A 14 -22.83 6.13 -1.05
C LEU A 14 -23.91 5.51 -1.97
N VAL A 15 -24.51 6.28 -2.88
CA VAL A 15 -25.63 5.83 -3.72
C VAL A 15 -25.16 5.24 -5.06
N THR A 16 -23.94 5.55 -5.50
CA THR A 16 -23.45 5.09 -6.81
C THR A 16 -22.99 3.62 -6.75
N SER A 17 -23.77 2.72 -7.37
CA SER A 17 -23.36 1.33 -7.60
C SER A 17 -22.40 1.25 -8.80
N VAL A 18 -21.26 0.57 -8.66
CA VAL A 18 -20.28 0.38 -9.74
C VAL A 18 -20.80 -0.73 -10.67
N SER A 19 -21.17 -0.38 -11.91
CA SER A 19 -21.66 -1.35 -12.90
C SER A 19 -20.47 -2.08 -13.54
N TYR A 20 -20.35 -3.38 -13.29
CA TYR A 20 -19.29 -4.22 -13.85
C TYR A 20 -19.73 -4.79 -15.20
N ALA A 21 -18.97 -4.51 -16.26
CA ALA A 21 -19.13 -5.16 -17.55
C ALA A 21 -18.29 -6.46 -17.57
N SER A 22 -18.96 -7.61 -17.59
CA SER A 22 -18.31 -8.91 -17.78
C SER A 22 -18.43 -9.34 -19.24
N PHE A 23 -17.32 -9.23 -19.98
CA PHE A 23 -17.23 -9.75 -21.34
C PHE A 23 -16.64 -11.18 -21.30
N PRO A 24 -17.31 -12.18 -21.87
CA PRO A 24 -16.83 -13.56 -21.85
C PRO A 24 -15.56 -13.71 -22.70
N VAL A 25 -14.46 -14.14 -22.09
CA VAL A 25 -13.21 -14.49 -22.80
C VAL A 25 -13.15 -16.01 -22.97
N LYS A 26 -13.28 -16.49 -24.21
CA LYS A 26 -12.98 -17.89 -24.55
C LYS A 26 -11.47 -18.09 -24.55
N ARG A 27 -10.96 -18.89 -23.61
CA ARG A 27 -9.56 -19.33 -23.61
C ARG A 27 -9.40 -20.51 -24.56
N VAL A 28 -8.66 -20.33 -25.65
CA VAL A 28 -8.10 -21.46 -26.41
C VAL A 28 -6.93 -22.04 -25.60
N ALA A 29 -6.93 -23.36 -25.42
CA ALA A 29 -5.90 -24.05 -24.66
C ALA A 29 -4.54 -23.93 -25.37
N ALA A 30 -3.63 -23.15 -24.79
CA ALA A 30 -2.23 -23.20 -25.18
C ALA A 30 -1.66 -24.57 -24.76
N LYS A 31 -1.23 -25.38 -25.74
CA LYS A 31 -0.44 -26.58 -25.51
C LYS A 31 0.95 -26.15 -25.02
N ASN A 32 1.17 -26.22 -23.71
CA ASN A 32 2.48 -26.00 -23.12
C ASN A 32 3.12 -27.39 -22.94
N ASN A 33 4.18 -27.68 -23.69
CA ASN A 33 5.01 -28.85 -23.43
C ASN A 33 5.74 -28.61 -22.10
N ILE A 34 5.33 -29.37 -21.09
CA ILE A 34 5.84 -29.32 -19.72
C ILE A 34 7.28 -29.87 -19.74
N THR A 35 8.27 -29.01 -19.53
CA THR A 35 9.56 -29.43 -18.98
C THR A 35 9.48 -29.25 -17.47
N GLN A 36 9.42 -30.37 -16.75
CA GLN A 36 9.52 -30.40 -15.29
C GLN A 36 10.89 -29.88 -14.85
N LEU A 37 10.91 -28.92 -13.92
CA LEU A 37 12.09 -28.60 -13.12
C LEU A 37 11.70 -28.73 -11.65
N ASN A 38 12.28 -29.74 -10.99
CA ASN A 38 12.26 -29.89 -9.54
C ASN A 38 13.04 -28.73 -8.91
N GLN A 39 12.43 -28.01 -7.98
CA GLN A 39 13.16 -27.15 -7.05
C GLN A 39 12.76 -27.49 -5.61
N THR A 40 13.53 -28.40 -5.05
CA THR A 40 13.68 -28.62 -3.62
C THR A 40 14.55 -27.49 -3.06
N ALA A 41 14.08 -26.84 -2.00
CA ALA A 41 14.82 -26.05 -1.02
C ALA A 41 15.94 -25.10 -1.49
N GLN A 42 15.72 -23.79 -1.34
CA GLN A 42 16.62 -22.76 -0.78
C GLN A 42 16.14 -21.38 -1.23
N GLY A 43 16.02 -20.44 -0.27
CA GLY A 43 15.92 -18.98 -0.43
C GLY A 43 15.12 -18.43 -1.61
N GLU A 44 14.02 -17.74 -1.34
CA GLU A 44 13.36 -16.89 -2.33
C GLU A 44 14.29 -15.74 -2.78
N GLU A 45 15.25 -16.02 -3.65
CA GLU A 45 15.85 -15.01 -4.50
C GLU A 45 14.83 -14.72 -5.60
N MET A 46 13.94 -13.75 -5.32
CA MET A 46 13.17 -13.11 -6.37
C MET A 46 14.15 -12.69 -7.47
N LEU A 47 13.80 -12.97 -8.73
CA LEU A 47 14.47 -12.40 -9.89
C LEU A 47 14.12 -10.90 -9.94
N ILE A 48 14.72 -10.12 -9.04
CA ILE A 48 14.52 -8.67 -8.94
C ILE A 48 15.38 -8.05 -10.04
N SER A 49 14.74 -7.46 -11.06
CA SER A 49 15.45 -6.59 -11.99
C SER A 49 16.26 -5.55 -11.20
N PRO A 50 17.50 -5.20 -11.59
CA PRO A 50 18.30 -4.19 -10.89
C PRO A 50 17.56 -2.86 -10.65
N ALA A 51 16.56 -2.54 -11.49
CA ALA A 51 15.68 -1.39 -11.31
C ALA A 51 14.78 -1.48 -10.06
N ALA A 52 14.33 -2.67 -9.65
CA ALA A 52 13.52 -2.87 -8.46
C ALA A 52 14.36 -2.87 -7.16
N VAL A 53 15.66 -3.19 -7.23
CA VAL A 53 16.62 -2.93 -6.14
C VAL A 53 16.77 -1.42 -5.88
N GLY A 54 16.69 -0.59 -6.92
CA GLY A 54 16.65 0.88 -6.78
C GLY A 54 15.38 1.42 -6.12
N SER A 55 14.31 0.62 -6.00
CA SER A 55 13.01 1.03 -5.45
C SER A 55 12.81 0.61 -3.98
N GLN A 56 13.87 0.24 -3.28
CA GLN A 56 13.77 -0.04 -1.85
C GLN A 56 13.49 1.24 -1.07
N LYS A 57 12.50 1.16 -0.17
CA LYS A 57 12.08 2.29 0.66
C LYS A 57 12.87 2.32 1.95
N SER A 58 13.20 3.52 2.41
CA SER A 58 13.97 3.75 3.63
C SER A 58 13.06 3.85 4.86
N GLN A 59 13.46 3.19 5.94
CA GLN A 59 12.71 3.20 7.20
C GLN A 59 12.79 4.57 7.87
N GLY A 60 13.95 5.21 7.83
CA GLY A 60 14.19 6.55 8.38
C GLY A 60 13.40 7.62 7.65
N ILE A 61 13.32 7.56 6.30
CA ILE A 61 12.45 8.46 5.54
C ILE A 61 10.99 8.24 5.94
N ALA A 62 10.54 6.99 6.07
CA ALA A 62 9.17 6.70 6.49
C ALA A 62 8.85 7.29 7.87
N LEU A 63 9.80 7.25 8.80
CA LEU A 63 9.67 7.80 10.15
C LEU A 63 9.61 9.34 10.13
N ILE A 64 10.50 10.00 9.40
CA ILE A 64 10.47 11.46 9.22
C ILE A 64 9.16 11.91 8.57
N LEU A 65 8.70 11.23 7.52
CA LEU A 65 7.40 11.52 6.91
C LEU A 65 6.25 11.27 7.89
N GLY A 66 6.36 10.26 8.75
CA GLY A 66 5.41 10.00 9.82
C GLY A 66 5.34 11.16 10.81
N ILE A 67 6.46 11.71 11.26
CA ILE A 67 6.49 12.78 12.26
C ILE A 67 5.99 14.11 11.67
N PHE A 68 6.52 14.51 10.51
CA PHE A 68 6.19 15.82 9.90
C PHE A 68 4.85 15.81 9.16
N LEU A 69 4.50 14.70 8.54
CA LEU A 69 3.35 14.56 7.63
C LEU A 69 2.35 13.51 8.13
N GLY A 70 2.35 13.24 9.44
CA GLY A 70 1.54 12.22 10.09
C GLY A 70 0.03 12.40 9.93
N PHE A 71 -0.45 13.64 10.06
CA PHE A 71 -1.87 13.97 9.87
C PHE A 71 -2.35 13.71 8.42
N LEU A 72 -1.44 13.80 7.44
CA LEU A 72 -1.70 13.53 6.03
C LEU A 72 -1.40 12.07 5.63
N ALA A 73 -1.10 11.21 6.61
CA ALA A 73 -0.68 9.82 6.39
C ALA A 73 0.57 9.67 5.50
N GLY A 74 1.49 10.65 5.52
CA GLY A 74 2.65 10.70 4.62
C GLY A 74 3.52 9.44 4.64
N HIS A 75 3.68 8.83 5.81
CA HIS A 75 4.36 7.53 5.93
C HIS A 75 3.65 6.43 5.14
N ARG A 76 2.31 6.33 5.20
CA ARG A 76 1.54 5.31 4.47
C ARG A 76 1.60 5.52 2.96
N TRP A 77 1.57 6.77 2.50
CA TRP A 77 1.77 7.11 1.08
C TRP A 77 3.15 6.69 0.60
N TYR A 78 4.19 6.96 1.40
CA TYR A 78 5.54 6.55 1.07
C TYR A 78 5.66 5.03 0.96
N LEU A 79 5.15 4.30 1.95
CA LEU A 79 5.17 2.83 2.02
C LEU A 79 4.32 2.12 0.95
N GLY A 80 3.51 2.87 0.18
CA GLY A 80 2.70 2.33 -0.92
C GLY A 80 1.35 1.77 -0.48
N SER A 81 0.85 2.19 0.68
CA SER A 81 -0.50 1.79 1.12
C SER A 81 -1.57 2.23 0.11
N PRO A 82 -2.64 1.45 -0.08
CA PRO A 82 -3.69 1.80 -1.04
C PRO A 82 -4.30 3.18 -0.75
N TRP A 83 -4.53 3.96 -1.81
CA TRP A 83 -4.96 5.35 -1.71
C TRP A 83 -6.26 5.51 -0.91
N TYR A 84 -7.23 4.60 -1.09
CA TYR A 84 -8.51 4.62 -0.41
C TYR A 84 -8.38 4.52 1.12
N TRP A 85 -7.40 3.74 1.60
CA TRP A 85 -7.15 3.58 3.02
C TRP A 85 -6.49 4.81 3.65
N ASN A 86 -5.60 5.48 2.89
CA ASN A 86 -4.98 6.72 3.33
C ASN A 86 -6.02 7.87 3.39
N VAL A 87 -6.94 7.91 2.43
CA VAL A 87 -8.06 8.88 2.45
C VAL A 87 -8.96 8.63 3.67
N LEU A 88 -9.30 7.39 3.97
CA LEU A 88 -10.08 7.05 5.17
C LEU A 88 -9.35 7.47 6.46
N PHE A 89 -8.04 7.25 6.53
CA PHE A 89 -7.21 7.71 7.64
C PHE A 89 -7.27 9.23 7.80
N ILE A 90 -7.14 10.00 6.72
CA ILE A 90 -7.17 11.47 6.78
C ILE A 90 -8.56 11.98 7.17
N VAL A 91 -9.63 11.39 6.61
CA VAL A 91 -11.03 11.75 6.93
C VAL A 91 -11.35 11.49 8.40
N THR A 92 -10.77 10.44 8.98
CA THR A 92 -10.88 10.14 10.41
C THR A 92 -9.85 10.88 11.27
N ALA A 93 -9.05 11.79 10.69
CA ALA A 93 -7.96 12.48 11.37
C ALA A 93 -7.00 11.52 12.10
N GLY A 94 -6.71 10.36 11.50
CA GLY A 94 -5.92 9.28 12.08
C GLY A 94 -6.55 8.65 13.34
N GLY A 95 -7.87 8.79 13.51
CA GLY A 95 -8.64 8.26 14.63
C GLY A 95 -8.46 8.99 15.97
N LEU A 96 -8.23 10.32 15.98
CA LEU A 96 -7.73 11.13 17.12
C LEU A 96 -6.23 10.99 17.39
N GLY A 97 -5.45 10.60 16.38
CA GLY A 97 -3.99 10.44 16.49
C GLY A 97 -3.53 9.10 17.07
N VAL A 98 -4.44 8.24 17.55
CA VAL A 98 -4.10 6.91 18.05
C VAL A 98 -3.47 6.05 16.95
N TRP A 99 -4.04 6.03 15.75
CA TRP A 99 -3.47 5.23 14.66
C TRP A 99 -2.14 5.78 14.19
N TRP A 100 -1.95 7.10 14.26
CA TRP A 100 -0.67 7.72 13.94
C TRP A 100 0.44 7.24 14.90
N ILE A 101 0.17 7.23 16.20
CA ILE A 101 1.11 6.75 17.22
C ILE A 101 1.44 5.26 17.02
N VAL A 102 0.43 4.43 16.76
CA VAL A 102 0.62 3.01 16.49
C VAL A 102 1.48 2.79 15.24
N ASP A 103 1.23 3.53 14.15
CA ASP A 103 2.04 3.41 12.94
C ASP A 103 3.50 3.84 13.18
N ILE A 104 3.75 4.91 13.94
CA ILE A 104 5.13 5.33 14.28
C ILE A 104 5.86 4.22 15.05
N ILE A 105 5.22 3.62 16.06
CA ILE A 105 5.82 2.52 16.82
C ILE A 105 6.14 1.33 15.91
N ARG A 106 5.24 1.00 14.99
CA ARG A 106 5.44 -0.11 14.05
C ARG A 106 6.52 0.19 13.01
N ILE A 107 6.72 1.45 12.63
CA ILE A 107 7.83 1.86 11.76
C ILE A 107 9.17 1.77 12.51
N ILE A 108 9.23 2.19 13.78
CA ILE A 108 10.44 2.08 14.60
C ILE A 108 10.81 0.61 14.81
N THR A 109 9.82 -0.23 15.10
CA THR A 109 10.01 -1.68 15.30
C THR A 109 10.36 -2.41 14.00
N GLY A 110 10.13 -1.79 12.84
CA GLY A 110 10.36 -2.41 11.53
C GLY A 110 9.25 -3.38 11.08
N ASP A 111 8.18 -3.48 11.86
CA ASP A 111 7.01 -4.31 11.54
C ASP A 111 6.15 -3.71 10.42
N TYR A 112 6.20 -2.39 10.23
CA TYR A 112 5.40 -1.70 9.22
C TYR A 112 6.08 -1.67 7.84
N LYS A 113 6.14 -2.83 7.17
CA LYS A 113 6.93 -3.01 5.93
C LYS A 113 6.29 -2.36 4.69
N PRO A 114 7.08 -1.96 3.68
CA PRO A 114 6.55 -1.47 2.41
C PRO A 114 5.81 -2.58 1.65
N VAL A 115 4.81 -2.21 0.86
CA VAL A 115 3.97 -3.19 0.13
C VAL A 115 4.78 -4.01 -0.88
N ASN A 116 5.83 -3.42 -1.45
CA ASN A 116 6.64 -4.03 -2.51
C ASN A 116 7.95 -4.64 -2.01
N GLY A 117 8.06 -5.03 -0.73
CA GLY A 117 9.23 -5.76 -0.23
C GLY A 117 9.63 -5.36 1.19
N SER A 118 10.93 -5.39 1.45
CA SER A 118 11.51 -4.98 2.74
C SER A 118 12.09 -3.57 2.66
N TYR A 119 12.39 -2.99 3.82
CA TYR A 119 13.17 -1.77 3.91
C TYR A 119 14.57 -1.96 3.30
N LYS A 120 15.22 -0.84 2.99
CA LYS A 120 16.65 -0.80 2.75
C LYS A 120 17.43 -1.43 3.92
N ALA A 121 18.62 -1.96 3.61
CA ALA A 121 19.51 -2.54 4.63
C ALA A 121 20.06 -1.46 5.57
N ASP A 122 20.29 -0.26 5.02
CA ASP A 122 20.51 0.96 5.77
C ASP A 122 19.20 1.54 6.29
N PHE A 123 19.30 2.21 7.43
CA PHE A 123 18.15 2.87 8.05
C PHE A 123 17.64 4.04 7.20
N PHE A 124 18.53 4.76 6.51
CA PHE A 124 18.21 5.93 5.68
C PHE A 124 18.17 5.64 4.19
#